data_AF-F9W752-F1
#
_entry.id   AF-F9W752-F1
#
_cell.length_a   1.000
_cell.length_b   1.000
_cell.length_c   1.000
_cell.angle_alpha   90.00
_cell.angle_beta   90.00
_cell.angle_gamma   90.00
#
_symmetry.space_group_name_H-M   'P 1'
#
loop_
_entity.id
_entity.type
_entity.pdbx_description
1 polymer ?
#
loop_
_entity_poly.entity_id
_entity_poly.type
_entity_poly.pdbx_seq_one_letter_code
_entity_poly.pdbx_strand_id
1 'polypeptide(L)'
;MTRNGGRHLLEAVTLCASILTRYKRSNMKLDEAEVRALRELSEKYQELLGEGPNVIGVHSNVPRNQPSVTDMVSPYESPVESIVRFAEKTINLQKPVTTVLEIMNDHLSYVLRAKNTHTFYVDPVNGLLYDPIHGVAAAVDESSPIGKAMVTGERLTVAGTLYLPLIYEGAHIGCVQSPCGRADYHSSTLLDSSLRIMCAALKNIIEAEKLNWNKEKAEAMLQMATQLARDNLEETVLASSIMNTVKSLTESARCSLFLVKDDMLEAHFEDGNVVTMPRGAGIAGYVAQTGETVNIPDAYADDRFNREVDKATGYRTKTILCMPVMYEGAIVAVAQLINKLDLTTESGLRLPRVLESGMR
;
A
#
# COMPACT_ATOMS: atom_id res chain seq x y z
N MET A 1 -21.12 -7.83 1.00
CA MET A 1 -20.40 -7.66 -0.29
C MET A 1 -19.49 -8.86 -0.57
N THR A 2 -20.03 -10.05 -0.83
CA THR A 2 -19.29 -11.32 -1.02
C THR A 2 -19.32 -11.83 -2.47
N ARG A 3 -19.29 -10.94 -3.47
CA ARG A 3 -19.40 -11.33 -4.89
C ARG A 3 -18.10 -11.30 -5.72
N ASN A 4 -16.99 -10.75 -5.21
CA ASN A 4 -15.74 -10.67 -5.98
C ASN A 4 -14.73 -11.80 -5.73
N GLY A 5 -14.68 -12.41 -4.53
CA GLY A 5 -13.74 -13.49 -4.23
C GLY A 5 -13.89 -14.73 -5.13
N GLY A 6 -15.13 -15.09 -5.49
CA GLY A 6 -15.40 -16.20 -6.40
C GLY A 6 -15.04 -15.95 -7.86
N ARG A 7 -14.91 -14.68 -8.27
CA ARG A 7 -14.58 -14.31 -9.66
C ARG A 7 -13.10 -14.52 -9.97
N HIS A 8 -12.23 -14.14 -9.04
CA HIS A 8 -10.78 -14.31 -9.20
C HIS A 8 -10.36 -15.78 -9.20
N LEU A 9 -11.00 -16.62 -8.37
CA LEU A 9 -10.76 -18.06 -8.38
C LEU A 9 -11.22 -18.69 -9.70
N LEU A 10 -12.39 -18.26 -10.21
CA LEU A 10 -12.91 -18.72 -11.50
C LEU A 10 -12.03 -18.28 -12.67
N GLU A 11 -11.49 -17.06 -12.62
CA GLU A 11 -10.53 -16.53 -13.61
C GLU A 11 -9.22 -17.32 -13.61
N ALA A 12 -8.66 -17.60 -12.42
CA ALA A 12 -7.46 -18.42 -12.29
C ALA A 12 -7.65 -19.85 -12.82
N VAL A 13 -8.79 -20.48 -12.53
CA VAL A 13 -9.14 -21.81 -13.05
C VAL A 13 -9.34 -21.78 -14.58
N THR A 14 -9.95 -20.71 -15.10
CA THR A 14 -10.13 -20.51 -16.56
C THR A 14 -8.78 -20.32 -17.27
N LEU A 15 -7.83 -19.65 -16.62
CA LEU A 15 -6.46 -19.49 -17.11
C LEU A 15 -5.75 -20.85 -17.17
N CYS A 16 -5.86 -21.66 -16.11
CA CYS A 16 -5.30 -23.01 -16.07
C CYS A 16 -5.88 -23.91 -17.17
N ALA A 17 -7.20 -23.85 -17.39
CA ALA A 17 -7.86 -24.60 -18.46
C ALA A 17 -7.39 -24.16 -19.86
N SER A 18 -7.13 -22.87 -20.05
CA SER A 18 -6.60 -22.32 -21.30
C SER A 18 -5.17 -22.79 -21.58
N ILE A 19 -4.31 -22.79 -20.54
CA ILE A 19 -2.94 -23.32 -20.60
C ILE A 19 -2.95 -24.81 -20.95
N LEU A 20 -3.76 -25.62 -20.27
CA LEU A 20 -3.91 -27.05 -20.56
C LEU A 20 -4.40 -27.32 -21.99
N THR A 21 -5.32 -26.50 -22.49
CA THR A 21 -5.83 -26.61 -23.87
C THR A 21 -4.73 -26.28 -24.89
N ARG A 22 -3.83 -25.35 -24.57
CA ARG A 22 -2.66 -25.00 -25.39
C ARG A 22 -1.65 -26.16 -25.45
N TYR A 23 -1.30 -26.76 -24.31
CA TYR A 23 -0.40 -27.93 -24.27
C TYR A 23 -0.93 -29.10 -25.12
N LYS A 24 -2.25 -29.36 -25.04
CA LYS A 24 -2.91 -30.38 -25.88
C LYS A 24 -2.84 -30.09 -27.38
N ARG A 25 -2.87 -28.81 -27.79
CA ARG A 25 -2.76 -28.40 -29.21
C ARG A 25 -1.32 -28.42 -29.72
N SER A 26 -0.35 -28.15 -28.86
CA SER A 26 1.08 -28.08 -29.21
C SER A 26 1.80 -29.44 -29.15
N ASN A 27 1.11 -30.53 -28.79
CA ASN A 27 1.65 -31.88 -28.59
C ASN A 27 2.86 -31.94 -27.63
N MET A 28 2.98 -30.93 -26.75
CA MET A 28 3.99 -30.87 -25.70
C MET A 28 3.51 -31.69 -24.51
N LYS A 29 4.37 -32.58 -24.00
CA LYS A 29 4.09 -33.36 -22.80
C LYS A 29 4.42 -32.51 -21.59
N LEU A 30 3.51 -32.48 -20.62
CA LEU A 30 3.78 -31.91 -19.30
C LEU A 30 4.91 -32.71 -18.63
N ASP A 31 5.82 -32.01 -17.96
CA ASP A 31 6.82 -32.67 -17.13
C ASP A 31 6.21 -33.16 -15.80
N GLU A 32 6.95 -33.98 -15.04
CA GLU A 32 6.42 -34.54 -13.79
C GLU A 32 6.17 -33.49 -12.70
N ALA A 33 6.85 -32.33 -12.73
CA ALA A 33 6.67 -31.26 -11.77
C ALA A 33 5.37 -30.49 -12.05
N GLU A 34 5.10 -30.19 -13.33
CA GLU A 34 3.86 -29.57 -13.80
C GLU A 34 2.65 -30.46 -13.51
N VAL A 35 2.75 -31.77 -13.76
CA VAL A 35 1.68 -32.74 -13.44
C VAL A 35 1.38 -32.78 -11.95
N ARG A 36 2.42 -32.69 -11.11
CA ARG A 36 2.29 -32.70 -9.65
C ARG A 36 1.62 -31.43 -9.12
N ALA A 37 2.05 -30.26 -9.60
CA ALA A 37 1.47 -28.97 -9.24
C ALA A 37 -0.03 -28.88 -9.62
N LEU A 38 -0.40 -29.42 -10.79
CA LEU A 38 -1.80 -29.47 -11.22
C LEU A 38 -2.66 -30.41 -10.37
N ARG A 39 -2.07 -31.54 -9.92
CA ARG A 39 -2.77 -32.47 -9.03
C ARG A 39 -3.01 -31.86 -7.66
N GLU A 40 -2.00 -31.21 -7.08
CA GLU A 40 -2.11 -30.50 -5.79
C GLU A 40 -3.14 -29.37 -5.83
N LEU A 41 -3.22 -28.63 -6.94
CA LEU A 41 -4.23 -27.59 -7.15
C LEU A 41 -5.65 -28.18 -7.19
N SER A 42 -5.82 -29.31 -7.88
CA SER A 42 -7.10 -30.02 -7.98
C SER A 42 -7.54 -30.58 -6.63
N GLU A 43 -6.61 -31.10 -5.84
CA GLU A 43 -6.88 -31.64 -4.49
C GLU A 43 -7.31 -30.51 -3.53
N LYS A 44 -6.58 -29.39 -3.50
CA LYS A 44 -6.96 -28.19 -2.72
C LYS A 44 -8.32 -27.61 -3.13
N TYR A 45 -8.64 -27.65 -4.42
CA TYR A 45 -9.95 -27.22 -4.92
C TYR A 45 -11.08 -28.14 -4.45
N GLN A 46 -10.85 -29.45 -4.38
CA GLN A 46 -11.83 -30.39 -3.83
C GLN A 46 -11.98 -30.26 -2.32
N GLU A 47 -10.91 -29.97 -1.58
CA GLU A 47 -10.98 -29.62 -0.16
C GLU A 47 -11.83 -28.37 0.09
N LEU A 48 -11.66 -27.32 -0.73
CA LEU A 48 -12.46 -26.09 -0.65
C LEU A 48 -13.95 -26.29 -0.96
N LEU A 49 -14.29 -27.29 -1.78
CA LEU A 49 -15.69 -27.69 -2.05
C LEU A 49 -16.25 -28.67 -1.01
N GLY A 50 -15.38 -29.25 -0.16
CA GLY A 50 -15.68 -30.37 0.73
C GLY A 50 -16.13 -30.01 2.15
N GLU A 51 -16.07 -28.73 2.57
CA GLU A 51 -16.61 -28.31 3.87
C GLU A 51 -18.05 -27.80 3.77
N GLY A 52 -18.99 -28.73 3.88
CA GLY A 52 -20.34 -28.46 4.33
C GLY A 52 -20.93 -29.70 5.00
N PRO A 53 -21.40 -29.60 6.26
CA PRO A 53 -22.84 -29.85 6.42
C PRO A 53 -23.55 -28.98 7.49
N ASN A 54 -24.81 -28.64 7.14
CA ASN A 54 -25.99 -28.50 7.99
C ASN A 54 -26.04 -27.50 9.16
N VAL A 55 -26.86 -26.45 9.00
CA VAL A 55 -28.04 -26.26 9.88
C VAL A 55 -29.26 -25.90 9.04
N ILE A 56 -30.30 -26.73 9.18
CA ILE A 56 -31.64 -26.59 8.64
C ILE A 56 -32.44 -25.58 9.47
N GLY A 57 -33.05 -24.61 8.78
CA GLY A 57 -34.39 -24.04 9.00
C GLY A 57 -34.85 -23.56 10.39
N VAL A 58 -35.22 -22.28 10.49
CA VAL A 58 -36.56 -21.85 10.96
C VAL A 58 -36.90 -20.50 10.29
N HIS A 59 -38.01 -20.47 9.56
CA HIS A 59 -38.72 -19.26 9.15
C HIS A 59 -39.29 -18.54 10.37
N SER A 60 -39.13 -17.21 10.44
CA SER A 60 -40.17 -16.37 11.04
C SER A 60 -40.27 -15.03 10.32
N ASN A 61 -41.50 -14.74 9.88
CA ASN A 61 -41.95 -13.49 9.32
C ASN A 61 -41.76 -12.35 10.33
N VAL A 62 -41.23 -11.21 9.88
CA VAL A 62 -41.46 -9.91 10.54
C VAL A 62 -41.78 -8.88 9.46
N PRO A 63 -42.84 -8.06 9.60
CA PRO A 63 -43.36 -7.24 8.52
C PRO A 63 -42.54 -5.96 8.31
N ARG A 64 -42.61 -5.46 7.07
CA ARG A 64 -42.25 -4.08 6.70
C ARG A 64 -43.00 -3.09 7.61
N ASN A 65 -42.27 -2.20 8.25
CA ASN A 65 -42.80 -0.90 8.64
C ASN A 65 -41.82 0.22 8.23
N GLN A 66 -42.40 1.24 7.64
CA GLN A 66 -41.82 2.54 7.28
C GLN A 66 -41.32 3.31 8.53
N PRO A 67 -40.47 4.33 8.35
CA PRO A 67 -39.78 4.99 9.45
C PRO A 67 -40.76 5.87 10.25
N SER A 68 -40.82 5.66 11.56
CA SER A 68 -41.46 6.60 12.49
C SER A 68 -40.39 7.53 13.07
N VAL A 69 -40.61 8.83 12.83
CA VAL A 69 -39.96 9.95 13.48
C VAL A 69 -40.17 9.86 14.99
N THR A 70 -39.13 9.52 15.75
CA THR A 70 -38.83 10.01 17.12
C THR A 70 -37.66 9.23 17.71
N ASP A 71 -36.41 9.62 17.42
CA ASP A 71 -35.27 9.32 18.29
C ASP A 71 -34.88 10.62 18.99
N MET A 72 -35.60 10.91 20.07
CA MET A 72 -35.15 11.87 21.08
C MET A 72 -33.95 11.25 21.80
N VAL A 73 -32.83 11.98 21.77
CA VAL A 73 -31.56 11.71 22.47
C VAL A 73 -31.81 11.28 23.92
N SER A 74 -31.25 10.13 24.33
CA SER A 74 -31.27 9.68 25.73
C SER A 74 -30.33 10.53 26.60
N PRO A 75 -30.75 11.06 27.76
CA PRO A 75 -30.03 12.17 28.43
C PRO A 75 -28.82 11.81 29.29
N TYR A 76 -28.42 10.54 29.42
CA TYR A 76 -27.26 10.17 30.26
C TYR A 76 -26.53 8.95 29.71
N GLU A 77 -25.74 9.15 28.65
CA GLU A 77 -24.78 8.13 28.21
C GLU A 77 -23.61 8.11 29.21
N SER A 78 -23.39 6.96 29.85
CA SER A 78 -22.24 6.78 30.75
C SER A 78 -20.93 6.94 29.96
N PRO A 79 -19.84 7.47 30.57
CA PRO A 79 -18.53 7.51 29.91
C PRO A 79 -18.09 6.14 29.36
N VAL A 80 -18.46 5.05 30.03
CA VAL A 80 -18.17 3.68 29.58
C VAL A 80 -18.98 3.33 28.32
N GLU A 81 -20.27 3.65 28.29
CA GLU A 81 -21.14 3.39 27.15
C GLU A 81 -20.70 4.18 25.92
N SER A 82 -20.31 5.44 26.12
CA SER A 82 -19.72 6.30 25.09
C SER A 82 -18.45 5.69 24.49
N ILE A 83 -17.54 5.18 25.34
CA ILE A 83 -16.31 4.50 24.89
C ILE A 83 -16.62 3.21 24.11
N VAL A 84 -17.56 2.39 24.59
CA VAL A 84 -17.94 1.13 23.92
C VAL A 84 -18.53 1.42 22.56
N ARG A 85 -19.49 2.35 22.48
CA ARG A 85 -20.09 2.80 21.21
C ARG A 85 -19.04 3.37 20.27
N PHE A 86 -18.07 4.11 20.80
CA PHE A 86 -16.96 4.64 20.01
C PHE A 86 -16.10 3.51 19.41
N ALA A 87 -15.76 2.50 20.20
CA ALA A 87 -15.03 1.32 19.73
C ALA A 87 -15.81 0.55 18.65
N GLU A 88 -17.10 0.26 18.88
CA GLU A 88 -17.96 -0.45 17.91
C GLU A 88 -18.03 0.27 16.56
N LYS A 89 -18.08 1.61 16.58
CA LYS A 89 -18.15 2.41 15.37
C LYS A 89 -16.85 2.45 14.57
N THR A 90 -15.70 2.32 15.25
CA THR A 90 -14.35 2.47 14.66
C THR A 90 -13.69 1.15 14.26
N ILE A 91 -14.10 0.01 14.84
CA ILE A 91 -13.50 -1.30 14.56
C ILE A 91 -13.98 -1.91 13.23
N ASN A 92 -15.06 -1.41 12.63
CA ASN A 92 -15.61 -1.98 11.39
C ASN A 92 -14.78 -1.60 10.15
N LEU A 93 -13.90 -2.51 9.72
CA LEU A 93 -13.03 -2.38 8.55
C LEU A 93 -13.72 -2.42 7.19
N GLN A 94 -15.04 -2.67 7.13
CA GLN A 94 -15.79 -2.56 5.87
C GLN A 94 -16.18 -1.11 5.54
N LYS A 95 -16.05 -0.19 6.50
CA LYS A 95 -16.32 1.23 6.26
C LYS A 95 -15.14 1.87 5.52
N PRO A 96 -15.40 2.88 4.68
CA PRO A 96 -14.34 3.73 4.14
C PRO A 96 -13.49 4.32 5.28
N VAL A 97 -12.18 4.42 5.06
CA VAL A 97 -11.24 4.98 6.03
C VAL A 97 -11.65 6.39 6.45
N THR A 98 -12.07 7.23 5.51
CA THR A 98 -12.55 8.59 5.75
C THR A 98 -13.69 8.61 6.77
N THR A 99 -14.69 7.73 6.62
CA THR A 99 -15.82 7.63 7.56
C THR A 99 -15.37 7.21 8.97
N VAL A 100 -14.40 6.31 9.08
CA VAL A 100 -13.87 5.91 10.39
C VAL A 100 -13.13 7.07 11.06
N LEU A 101 -12.31 7.80 10.30
CA LEU A 101 -11.58 8.97 10.79
C LEU A 101 -12.51 10.14 11.17
N GLU A 102 -13.60 10.35 10.44
CA GLU A 102 -14.63 11.35 10.80
C GLU A 102 -15.20 11.04 12.18
N ILE A 103 -15.55 9.77 12.44
CA ILE A 103 -16.07 9.34 13.75
C ILE A 103 -15.02 9.56 14.86
N MET A 104 -13.74 9.30 14.58
CA MET A 104 -12.64 9.57 15.51
C MET A 104 -12.49 11.06 15.81
N ASN A 105 -12.50 11.89 14.76
CA ASN A 105 -12.36 13.33 14.86
C ASN A 105 -13.51 13.97 15.63
N ASP A 106 -14.75 13.51 15.41
CA ASP A 106 -15.93 13.97 16.15
C ASP A 106 -15.84 13.61 17.64
N HIS A 107 -15.47 12.36 17.95
CA HIS A 107 -15.31 11.90 19.32
C HIS A 107 -14.21 12.68 20.06
N LEU A 108 -13.05 12.88 19.44
CA LEU A 108 -11.98 13.67 20.06
C LEU A 108 -12.32 15.15 20.16
N SER A 109 -13.04 15.72 19.18
CA SER A 109 -13.52 17.11 19.28
C SER A 109 -14.40 17.30 20.50
N TYR A 110 -15.28 16.33 20.80
CA TYR A 110 -16.06 16.31 22.03
C TYR A 110 -15.17 16.18 23.28
N VAL A 111 -14.27 15.20 23.32
CA VAL A 111 -13.39 14.94 24.49
C VAL A 111 -12.45 16.12 24.78
N LEU A 112 -11.94 16.79 23.75
CA LEU A 112 -10.98 17.88 23.88
C LEU A 112 -11.63 19.27 23.94
N ARG A 113 -12.96 19.37 23.77
CA ARG A 113 -13.71 20.64 23.58
C ARG A 113 -13.11 21.54 22.49
N ALA A 114 -12.67 20.90 21.43
CA ALA A 114 -12.15 21.57 20.25
C ALA A 114 -13.14 21.46 19.10
N LYS A 115 -13.00 22.38 18.14
CA LYS A 115 -13.58 22.20 16.81
C LYS A 115 -12.43 21.91 15.85
N ASN A 116 -12.73 21.25 14.74
CA ASN A 116 -11.75 20.94 13.69
C ASN A 116 -10.58 20.11 14.23
N THR A 117 -10.89 19.03 14.96
CA THR A 117 -9.86 18.02 15.28
C THR A 117 -9.65 17.15 14.05
N HIS A 118 -8.39 16.96 13.67
CA HIS A 118 -7.98 16.20 12.50
C HIS A 118 -7.09 15.05 12.93
N THR A 119 -7.19 13.92 12.26
CA THR A 119 -6.37 12.74 12.50
C THR A 119 -5.58 12.43 11.25
N PHE A 120 -4.26 12.37 11.41
CA PHE A 120 -3.33 11.96 10.37
C PHE A 120 -2.81 10.58 10.73
N TYR A 121 -2.77 9.66 9.77
CA TYR A 121 -2.13 8.35 9.95
C TYR A 121 -0.90 8.24 9.04
N VAL A 122 0.04 7.36 9.39
CA VAL A 122 1.18 7.07 8.54
C VAL A 122 0.71 6.20 7.38
N ASP A 123 0.68 6.79 6.19
CA ASP A 123 0.39 6.09 4.95
C ASP A 123 1.47 5.02 4.70
N PRO A 124 1.10 3.72 4.68
CA PRO A 124 2.06 2.63 4.54
C PRO A 124 2.69 2.52 3.15
N VAL A 125 2.13 3.18 2.14
CA VAL A 125 2.64 3.17 0.76
C VAL A 125 3.60 4.33 0.53
N ASN A 126 3.35 5.47 1.19
CA ASN A 126 4.03 6.73 0.92
C ASN A 126 4.98 7.18 2.04
N GLY A 127 4.88 6.62 3.24
CA GLY A 127 5.70 7.01 4.39
C GLY A 127 5.42 8.44 4.89
N LEU A 128 4.24 8.99 4.55
CA LEU A 128 3.81 10.34 4.93
C LEU A 128 2.70 10.27 5.98
N LEU A 129 2.54 11.35 6.75
CA LEU A 129 1.32 11.60 7.49
C LEU A 129 0.24 12.04 6.52
N TYR A 130 -0.92 11.38 6.56
CA TYR A 130 -2.01 11.67 5.65
C TYR A 130 -3.35 11.79 6.38
N ASP A 131 -4.08 12.85 6.06
CA ASP A 131 -5.48 13.07 6.40
C ASP A 131 -6.31 12.94 5.10
N PRO A 132 -6.96 11.77 4.88
CA PRO A 132 -7.71 11.51 3.67
C PRO A 132 -9.05 12.26 3.63
N ILE A 133 -9.52 12.84 4.73
CA ILE A 133 -10.78 13.61 4.75
C ILE A 133 -10.58 14.94 4.02
N HIS A 134 -9.42 15.56 4.22
CA HIS A 134 -9.10 16.88 3.67
C HIS A 134 -8.06 16.84 2.55
N GLY A 135 -7.55 15.66 2.20
CA GLY A 135 -6.50 15.51 1.17
C GLY A 135 -5.19 16.22 1.55
N VAL A 136 -4.89 16.30 2.86
CA VAL A 136 -3.70 16.99 3.39
C VAL A 136 -2.69 15.94 3.85
N ALA A 137 -1.41 16.19 3.57
CA ALA A 137 -0.33 15.36 4.08
C ALA A 137 0.81 16.21 4.67
N ALA A 138 1.67 15.56 5.44
CA ALA A 138 2.88 16.13 6.01
C ALA A 138 4.01 15.09 6.05
N ALA A 139 5.26 15.55 6.03
CA ALA A 139 6.40 14.69 6.24
C ALA A 139 6.50 14.23 7.71
N VAL A 140 7.06 13.04 7.90
CA VAL A 140 7.38 12.49 9.24
C VAL A 140 8.78 13.00 9.66
N ASP A 141 8.91 14.31 9.82
CA ASP A 141 10.16 14.98 10.19
C ASP A 141 9.89 16.21 11.08
N GLU A 142 10.94 16.90 11.53
CA GLU A 142 10.79 18.07 12.39
C GLU A 142 10.38 19.37 11.66
N SER A 143 10.08 19.32 10.36
CA SER A 143 9.75 20.52 9.57
C SER A 143 8.38 21.12 9.90
N SER A 144 7.49 20.32 10.49
CA SER A 144 6.14 20.74 10.89
C SER A 144 5.85 20.36 12.35
N PRO A 145 4.93 21.07 13.06
CA PRO A 145 4.57 20.70 14.43
C PRO A 145 4.03 19.27 14.56
N ILE A 146 3.28 18.80 13.55
CA ILE A 146 2.72 17.45 13.53
C ILE A 146 3.79 16.39 13.28
N GLY A 147 4.72 16.65 12.34
CA GLY A 147 5.87 15.79 12.09
C GLY A 147 6.80 15.73 13.30
N LYS A 148 7.03 16.85 13.98
CA LYS A 148 7.82 16.90 15.22
C LYS A 148 7.17 16.10 16.36
N ALA A 149 5.85 16.20 16.55
CA ALA A 149 5.13 15.36 17.51
C ALA A 149 5.30 13.86 17.18
N MET A 150 5.28 13.53 15.88
CA MET A 150 5.54 12.18 15.39
C MET A 150 6.97 11.72 15.59
N VAL A 151 7.99 12.55 15.41
CA VAL A 151 9.38 12.11 15.63
C VAL A 151 9.68 11.93 17.12
N THR A 152 9.20 12.86 17.95
CA THR A 152 9.47 12.87 19.39
C THR A 152 8.62 11.86 20.18
N GLY A 153 7.41 11.54 19.69
CA GLY A 153 6.44 10.74 20.44
C GLY A 153 5.84 11.48 21.64
N GLU A 154 6.10 12.78 21.77
CA GLU A 154 5.61 13.61 22.87
C GLU A 154 4.37 14.41 22.47
N ARG A 155 3.50 14.69 23.45
CA ARG A 155 2.36 15.59 23.27
C ARG A 155 2.90 17.03 23.16
N LEU A 156 2.54 17.74 22.11
CA LEU A 156 3.02 19.10 21.87
C LEU A 156 1.86 20.10 21.82
N THR A 157 2.09 21.31 22.32
CA THR A 157 1.19 22.44 22.12
C THR A 157 1.95 23.56 21.45
N VAL A 158 1.57 23.91 20.22
CA VAL A 158 2.22 24.97 19.43
C VAL A 158 1.14 25.94 18.96
N ALA A 159 1.31 27.23 19.26
CA ALA A 159 0.37 28.30 18.89
C ALA A 159 -1.10 27.98 19.26
N GLY A 160 -1.33 27.38 20.43
CA GLY A 160 -2.66 27.00 20.90
C GLY A 160 -3.26 25.77 20.22
N THR A 161 -2.53 25.08 19.36
CA THR A 161 -2.94 23.81 18.75
C THR A 161 -2.26 22.65 19.46
N LEU A 162 -3.06 21.65 19.85
CA LEU A 162 -2.60 20.44 20.51
C LEU A 162 -2.28 19.36 19.46
N TYR A 163 -1.13 18.71 19.61
CA TYR A 163 -0.68 17.60 18.78
C TYR A 163 -0.50 16.37 19.67
N LEU A 164 -1.28 15.31 19.40
CA LEU A 164 -1.27 14.08 20.18
C LEU A 164 -0.75 12.93 19.30
N PRO A 165 0.48 12.46 19.51
CA PRO A 165 0.99 11.31 18.76
C PRO A 165 0.20 10.05 19.14
N LEU A 166 -0.06 9.23 18.13
CA LEU A 166 -0.75 7.95 18.21
C LEU A 166 0.31 6.86 18.07
N ILE A 167 0.57 6.20 19.18
CA ILE A 167 1.59 5.16 19.29
C ILE A 167 0.89 3.84 19.64
N TYR A 168 1.18 2.80 18.87
CA TYR A 168 0.65 1.46 19.06
C TYR A 168 1.81 0.47 19.14
N GLU A 169 1.94 -0.24 20.27
CA GLU A 169 3.02 -1.21 20.51
C GLU A 169 4.44 -0.64 20.27
N GLY A 170 4.64 0.64 20.59
CA GLY A 170 5.91 1.35 20.38
C GLY A 170 6.12 1.90 18.97
N ALA A 171 5.27 1.55 18.00
CA ALA A 171 5.30 2.12 16.65
C ALA A 171 4.45 3.39 16.56
N HIS A 172 4.99 4.42 15.92
CA HIS A 172 4.28 5.68 15.70
C HIS A 172 3.43 5.55 14.45
N ILE A 173 2.11 5.60 14.60
CA ILE A 173 1.15 5.26 13.53
C ILE A 173 0.31 6.45 13.05
N GLY A 174 0.39 7.59 13.73
CA GLY A 174 -0.35 8.78 13.34
C GLY A 174 -0.28 9.88 14.40
N CYS A 175 -0.89 11.01 14.13
CA CYS A 175 -0.99 12.12 15.06
C CYS A 175 -2.35 12.79 14.93
N VAL A 176 -2.92 13.18 16.06
CA VAL A 176 -4.10 14.04 16.11
C VAL A 176 -3.63 15.49 16.20
N GLN A 177 -4.26 16.36 15.43
CA GLN A 177 -4.15 17.81 15.53
C GLN A 177 -5.48 18.39 16.00
N SER A 178 -5.47 19.16 17.09
CA SER A 178 -6.69 19.73 17.68
C SER A 178 -6.48 21.20 18.06
N PRO A 179 -6.93 22.15 17.22
CA PRO A 179 -6.84 23.58 17.53
C PRO A 179 -7.64 23.93 18.78
N CYS A 180 -7.01 24.67 19.70
CA CYS A 180 -7.58 25.06 21.01
C CYS A 180 -8.04 23.88 21.90
N GLY A 181 -7.54 22.66 21.63
CA GLY A 181 -7.88 21.47 22.41
C GLY A 181 -7.38 21.55 23.85
N ARG A 182 -8.23 21.09 24.77
CA ARG A 182 -7.96 21.05 26.21
C ARG A 182 -7.85 19.61 26.68
N ALA A 183 -6.61 19.11 26.79
CA ALA A 183 -6.32 17.74 27.22
C ALA A 183 -6.73 17.44 28.69
N ASP A 184 -6.98 18.48 29.47
CA ASP A 184 -7.37 18.47 30.88
C ASP A 184 -8.88 18.62 31.11
N TYR A 185 -9.68 18.75 30.04
CA TYR A 185 -11.11 19.09 30.16
C TYR A 185 -11.98 17.96 30.73
N HIS A 186 -11.73 16.72 30.32
CA HIS A 186 -12.34 15.51 30.91
C HIS A 186 -11.30 14.73 31.73
N SER A 187 -11.74 13.68 32.43
CA SER A 187 -10.82 12.74 33.09
C SER A 187 -9.74 12.29 32.10
N SER A 188 -8.46 12.38 32.50
CA SER A 188 -7.33 11.95 31.67
C SER A 188 -7.52 10.50 31.18
N THR A 189 -8.18 9.67 31.99
CA THR A 189 -8.53 8.28 31.66
C THR A 189 -9.45 8.17 30.43
N LEU A 190 -10.40 9.09 30.22
CA LEU A 190 -11.30 9.06 29.05
C LEU A 190 -10.53 9.39 27.77
N LEU A 191 -9.68 10.41 27.82
CA LEU A 191 -8.83 10.77 26.69
C LEU A 191 -7.86 9.62 26.35
N ASP A 192 -7.16 9.09 27.36
CA ASP A 192 -6.20 8.00 27.15
C ASP A 192 -6.88 6.73 26.62
N SER A 193 -8.09 6.40 27.10
CA SER A 193 -8.87 5.26 26.58
C SER A 193 -9.31 5.49 25.14
N SER A 194 -9.74 6.70 24.81
CA SER A 194 -10.13 7.07 23.44
C SER A 194 -8.96 6.98 22.48
N LEU A 195 -7.79 7.51 22.87
CA LEU A 195 -6.56 7.43 22.09
C LEU A 195 -6.12 5.97 21.87
N ARG A 196 -6.23 5.09 22.88
CA ARG A 196 -5.89 3.66 22.73
C ARG A 196 -6.80 2.96 21.72
N ILE A 197 -8.10 3.22 21.75
CA ILE A 197 -9.06 2.66 20.79
C ILE A 197 -8.75 3.17 19.38
N MET A 198 -8.46 4.47 19.25
CA MET A 198 -8.05 5.05 17.98
C MET A 198 -6.77 4.41 17.44
N CYS A 199 -5.75 4.23 18.28
CA CYS A 199 -4.52 3.58 17.87
C CYS A 199 -4.77 2.17 17.31
N ALA A 200 -5.60 1.36 17.99
CA ALA A 200 -5.93 0.02 17.53
C ALA A 200 -6.69 0.04 16.18
N ALA A 201 -7.69 0.92 16.06
CA ALA A 201 -8.47 1.05 14.82
C ALA A 201 -7.63 1.59 13.65
N LEU A 202 -6.76 2.58 13.89
CA LEU A 202 -5.81 3.08 12.89
C LEU A 202 -4.80 2.03 12.47
N LYS A 203 -4.28 1.23 13.40
CA LYS A 203 -3.40 0.12 13.07
C LYS A 203 -4.08 -0.86 12.11
N ASN A 204 -5.34 -1.20 12.37
CA ASN A 204 -6.10 -2.07 11.46
C ASN A 204 -6.34 -1.43 10.09
N ILE A 205 -6.61 -0.11 10.03
CA ILE A 205 -6.70 0.64 8.77
C ILE A 205 -5.38 0.54 7.99
N ILE A 206 -4.25 0.82 8.63
CA ILE A 206 -2.92 0.76 7.98
C ILE A 206 -2.64 -0.64 7.43
N GLU A 207 -2.96 -1.70 8.19
CA GLU A 207 -2.79 -3.07 7.72
C GLU A 207 -3.76 -3.44 6.58
N ALA A 208 -5.00 -2.93 6.61
CA ALA A 208 -5.96 -3.12 5.52
C ALA A 208 -5.49 -2.42 4.22
N GLU A 209 -4.94 -1.21 4.31
CA GLU A 209 -4.36 -0.49 3.18
C GLU A 209 -3.15 -1.23 2.60
N LYS A 210 -2.25 -1.74 3.44
CA LYS A 210 -1.14 -2.62 2.99
C LYS A 210 -1.63 -3.85 2.27
N LEU A 211 -2.69 -4.49 2.77
CA LEU A 211 -3.26 -5.67 2.13
C LEU A 211 -3.91 -5.33 0.79
N ASN A 212 -4.62 -4.19 0.70
CA ASN A 212 -5.19 -3.71 -0.55
C ASN A 212 -4.11 -3.42 -1.60
N TRP A 213 -3.02 -2.76 -1.19
CA TRP A 213 -1.85 -2.55 -2.04
C TRP A 213 -1.25 -3.87 -2.56
N ASN A 214 -1.05 -4.84 -1.66
CA ASN A 214 -0.54 -6.16 -2.05
C ASN A 214 -1.47 -6.88 -3.03
N LYS A 215 -2.78 -6.69 -2.87
CA LYS A 215 -3.79 -7.22 -3.79
C LYS A 215 -3.67 -6.57 -5.17
N GLU A 216 -3.61 -5.24 -5.24
CA GLU A 216 -3.44 -4.50 -6.50
C GLU A 216 -2.15 -4.92 -7.23
N LYS A 217 -1.06 -5.09 -6.48
CA LYS A 217 0.20 -5.62 -7.00
C LYS A 217 0.02 -7.01 -7.62
N ALA A 218 -0.69 -7.92 -6.93
CA ALA A 218 -0.94 -9.27 -7.43
C ALA A 218 -1.84 -9.27 -8.68
N GLU A 219 -2.87 -8.42 -8.72
CA GLU A 219 -3.73 -8.26 -9.90
C GLU A 219 -2.95 -7.76 -11.12
N ALA A 220 -2.08 -6.77 -10.93
CA ALA A 220 -1.20 -6.28 -11.99
C ALA A 220 -0.20 -7.35 -12.48
N MET A 221 0.36 -8.16 -11.57
CA MET A 221 1.22 -9.29 -11.94
C MET A 221 0.46 -10.32 -12.78
N LEU A 222 -0.77 -10.66 -12.41
CA LEU A 222 -1.61 -11.60 -13.15
C LEU A 222 -1.97 -11.05 -14.55
N GLN A 223 -2.24 -9.75 -14.64
CA GLN A 223 -2.49 -9.08 -15.92
C GLN A 223 -1.26 -9.16 -16.83
N MET A 224 -0.07 -8.88 -16.30
CA MET A 224 1.20 -9.04 -17.03
C MET A 224 1.41 -10.48 -17.51
N ALA A 225 1.22 -11.47 -16.63
CA ALA A 225 1.34 -12.89 -16.98
C ALA A 225 0.34 -13.33 -18.06
N THR A 226 -0.89 -12.79 -18.03
CA THR A 226 -1.91 -13.10 -19.04
C THR A 226 -1.56 -12.49 -20.40
N GLN A 227 -1.03 -11.27 -20.42
CA GLN A 227 -0.57 -10.62 -21.65
C GLN A 227 0.59 -11.42 -22.27
N LEU A 228 1.55 -11.80 -21.44
CA LEU A 228 2.65 -12.71 -21.79
C LEU A 228 2.18 -14.04 -22.37
N ALA A 229 1.15 -14.64 -21.78
CA ALA A 229 0.66 -15.95 -22.23
C ALA A 229 -0.07 -15.87 -23.59
N ARG A 230 -0.70 -14.74 -23.90
CA ARG A 230 -1.49 -14.55 -25.14
C ARG A 230 -0.63 -14.21 -26.34
N ASP A 231 0.38 -13.38 -26.12
CA ASP A 231 1.14 -12.78 -27.20
C ASP A 231 2.53 -13.46 -27.27
N ASN A 232 2.97 -13.86 -28.45
CA ASN A 232 4.36 -14.29 -28.67
C ASN A 232 5.24 -13.03 -28.74
N LEU A 233 5.34 -12.32 -27.61
CA LEU A 233 5.92 -10.98 -27.53
C LEU A 233 7.42 -11.03 -27.76
N GLU A 234 7.91 -10.12 -28.59
CA GLU A 234 9.33 -9.78 -28.61
C GLU A 234 9.76 -9.24 -27.24
N GLU A 235 11.00 -9.55 -26.85
CA GLU A 235 11.62 -9.19 -25.54
C GLU A 235 11.46 -7.70 -25.21
N THR A 236 11.56 -6.82 -26.21
CA THR A 236 11.41 -5.36 -26.10
C THR A 236 9.98 -4.93 -25.73
N VAL A 237 8.96 -5.57 -26.29
CA VAL A 237 7.55 -5.26 -26.02
C VAL A 237 7.19 -5.71 -24.61
N LEU A 238 7.69 -6.87 -24.20
CA LEU A 238 7.54 -7.36 -22.84
C LEU A 238 8.22 -6.42 -21.83
N ALA A 239 9.48 -6.07 -22.05
CA ALA A 239 10.22 -5.16 -21.18
C ALA A 239 9.47 -3.83 -21.01
N SER A 240 8.95 -3.28 -22.11
CA SER A 240 8.15 -2.05 -22.09
C SER A 240 6.85 -2.19 -21.28
N SER A 241 6.14 -3.31 -21.42
CA SER A 241 4.91 -3.56 -20.65
C SER A 241 5.20 -3.70 -19.14
N ILE A 242 6.26 -4.42 -18.78
CA ILE A 242 6.71 -4.56 -17.38
C ILE A 242 7.08 -3.19 -16.81
N MET A 243 7.90 -2.40 -17.52
CA MET A 243 8.32 -1.08 -17.07
C MET A 243 7.13 -0.15 -16.84
N ASN A 244 6.17 -0.10 -17.78
CA ASN A 244 4.98 0.74 -17.64
C ASN A 244 4.11 0.31 -16.45
N THR A 245 3.92 -0.99 -16.25
CA THR A 245 3.15 -1.52 -15.13
C THR A 245 3.84 -1.20 -13.81
N VAL A 246 5.14 -1.47 -13.69
CA VAL A 246 5.94 -1.19 -12.49
C VAL A 246 5.99 0.30 -12.18
N LYS A 247 6.15 1.15 -13.21
CA LYS A 247 6.11 2.62 -13.07
C LYS A 247 4.78 3.09 -12.51
N SER A 248 3.66 2.61 -13.07
CA SER A 248 2.32 2.98 -12.63
C SER A 248 2.05 2.52 -11.20
N LEU A 249 2.41 1.27 -10.88
CA LEU A 249 2.24 0.72 -9.55
C LEU A 249 3.06 1.48 -8.53
N THR A 250 4.34 1.75 -8.80
CA THR A 250 5.23 2.38 -7.81
C THR A 250 5.14 3.90 -7.78
N GLU A 251 4.36 4.49 -8.69
CA GLU A 251 4.27 5.93 -8.92
C GLU A 251 5.65 6.57 -9.11
N SER A 252 6.49 5.91 -9.92
CA SER A 252 7.83 6.40 -10.24
C SER A 252 7.80 7.30 -11.49
N ALA A 253 8.68 8.30 -11.54
CA ALA A 253 8.77 9.21 -12.68
C ALA A 253 9.37 8.53 -13.91
N ARG A 254 10.35 7.64 -13.70
CA ARG A 254 10.94 6.78 -14.74
C ARG A 254 11.19 5.37 -14.22
N CYS A 255 11.07 4.39 -15.11
CA CYS A 255 11.46 3.01 -14.90
C CYS A 255 12.42 2.57 -16.01
N SER A 256 13.41 1.75 -15.68
CA SER A 256 14.30 1.11 -16.65
C SER A 256 14.51 -0.35 -16.26
N LEU A 257 14.62 -1.23 -17.24
CA LEU A 257 14.81 -2.66 -17.04
C LEU A 257 16.11 -3.09 -17.72
N PHE A 258 16.99 -3.75 -16.98
CA PHE A 258 18.29 -4.20 -17.45
C PHE A 258 18.29 -5.71 -17.49
N LEU A 259 18.25 -6.30 -18.68
CA LEU A 259 18.27 -7.75 -18.86
C LEU A 259 19.73 -8.22 -18.83
N VAL A 260 19.99 -9.29 -18.07
CA VAL A 260 21.33 -9.83 -17.91
C VAL A 260 21.65 -10.76 -19.09
N LYS A 261 22.66 -10.39 -19.89
CA LYS A 261 23.17 -11.18 -21.02
C LYS A 261 24.67 -11.43 -20.80
N ASP A 262 24.97 -12.56 -20.15
CA ASP A 262 26.32 -12.94 -19.72
C ASP A 262 27.00 -11.87 -18.84
N ASP A 263 28.09 -11.27 -19.34
CA ASP A 263 28.86 -10.18 -18.70
C ASP A 263 28.37 -8.78 -19.11
N MET A 264 27.25 -8.69 -19.83
CA MET A 264 26.65 -7.43 -20.27
C MET A 264 25.22 -7.29 -19.75
N LEU A 265 24.76 -6.05 -19.70
CA LEU A 265 23.38 -5.68 -19.42
C LEU A 265 22.78 -5.02 -20.67
N GLU A 266 21.61 -5.50 -21.08
CA GLU A 266 20.79 -4.85 -22.10
C GLU A 266 19.76 -3.96 -21.39
N ALA A 267 19.99 -2.65 -21.42
CA ALA A 267 19.18 -1.64 -20.78
C ALA A 267 18.04 -1.20 -21.69
N HIS A 268 16.80 -1.48 -21.29
CA HIS A 268 15.59 -0.99 -21.92
C HIS A 268 15.09 0.27 -21.20
N PHE A 269 14.78 1.30 -21.99
CA PHE A 269 14.26 2.58 -21.52
C PHE A 269 12.82 2.82 -22.02
N GLU A 270 12.12 3.76 -21.39
CA GLU A 270 10.70 4.06 -21.69
C GLU A 270 10.47 4.65 -23.08
N ASP A 271 11.49 5.27 -23.67
CA ASP A 271 11.46 5.82 -25.03
C ASP A 271 11.68 4.73 -26.11
N GLY A 272 11.80 3.46 -25.69
CA GLY A 272 12.06 2.32 -26.55
C GLY A 272 13.54 2.13 -26.91
N ASN A 273 14.44 3.01 -26.44
CA ASN A 273 15.86 2.84 -26.66
C ASN A 273 16.40 1.63 -25.89
N VAL A 274 17.32 0.92 -26.55
CA VAL A 274 18.04 -0.21 -25.98
C VAL A 274 19.53 0.08 -26.04
N VAL A 275 20.22 -0.02 -24.90
CA VAL A 275 21.65 0.25 -24.79
C VAL A 275 22.32 -0.90 -24.06
N THR A 276 23.47 -1.34 -24.56
CA THR A 276 24.27 -2.38 -23.89
C THR A 276 25.34 -1.74 -23.01
N MET A 277 25.54 -2.27 -21.79
CA MET A 277 26.58 -1.81 -20.87
C MET A 277 27.23 -2.97 -20.10
N PRO A 278 28.48 -2.82 -19.62
CA PRO A 278 29.14 -3.87 -18.85
C PRO A 278 28.43 -4.19 -17.53
N ARG A 279 28.39 -5.47 -17.16
CA ARG A 279 27.94 -5.94 -15.85
C ARG A 279 28.91 -5.44 -14.77
N GLY A 280 28.52 -4.37 -14.08
CA GLY A 280 29.35 -3.66 -13.09
C GLY A 280 29.41 -2.15 -13.27
N ALA A 281 28.93 -1.64 -14.40
CA ALA A 281 28.87 -0.21 -14.64
C ALA A 281 27.65 0.41 -13.92
N GLY A 282 27.91 1.45 -13.12
CA GLY A 282 26.88 2.22 -12.42
C GLY A 282 26.07 1.40 -11.40
N ILE A 283 24.90 1.94 -11.02
CA ILE A 283 24.06 1.37 -9.97
C ILE A 283 23.44 0.04 -10.41
N ALA A 284 22.87 -0.04 -11.61
CA ALA A 284 22.29 -1.28 -12.13
C ALA A 284 23.35 -2.39 -12.27
N GLY A 285 24.57 -2.05 -12.68
CA GLY A 285 25.70 -2.97 -12.72
C GLY A 285 26.09 -3.51 -11.35
N TYR A 286 26.15 -2.66 -10.33
CA TYR A 286 26.41 -3.07 -8.94
C TYR A 286 25.35 -4.06 -8.45
N VAL A 287 24.07 -3.78 -8.66
CA VAL A 287 22.96 -4.67 -8.27
C VAL A 287 23.03 -6.00 -9.04
N ALA A 288 23.36 -5.97 -10.33
CA ALA A 288 23.49 -7.17 -11.15
C ALA A 288 24.66 -8.09 -10.72
N GLN A 289 25.69 -7.53 -10.08
CA GLN A 289 26.83 -8.29 -9.55
C GLN A 289 26.57 -8.83 -8.14
N THR A 290 25.99 -7.99 -7.28
CA THR A 290 25.86 -8.29 -5.84
C THR A 290 24.56 -8.98 -5.48
N GLY A 291 23.50 -8.76 -6.26
CA GLY A 291 22.14 -9.15 -5.88
C GLY A 291 21.59 -8.32 -4.72
N GLU A 292 22.26 -7.24 -4.32
CA GLU A 292 21.82 -6.37 -3.25
C GLU A 292 20.89 -5.28 -3.79
N THR A 293 19.69 -5.14 -3.21
CA THR A 293 18.81 -4.01 -3.49
C THR A 293 19.43 -2.71 -3.00
N VAL A 294 19.50 -1.71 -3.86
CA VAL A 294 20.06 -0.39 -3.53
C VAL A 294 18.93 0.65 -3.54
N ASN A 295 18.73 1.33 -2.40
CA ASN A 295 17.78 2.43 -2.26
C ASN A 295 18.53 3.72 -1.92
N ILE A 296 18.58 4.66 -2.87
CA ILE A 296 19.34 5.90 -2.81
C ILE A 296 18.38 7.08 -2.60
N PRO A 297 18.38 7.72 -1.42
CA PRO A 297 17.53 8.88 -1.13
C PRO A 297 18.04 10.19 -1.73
N ASP A 298 19.33 10.28 -2.08
CA ASP A 298 19.91 11.38 -2.87
C ASP A 298 20.93 10.84 -3.86
N ALA A 299 20.55 10.76 -5.14
CA ALA A 299 21.40 10.27 -6.22
C ALA A 299 22.69 11.08 -6.37
N TYR A 300 22.67 12.38 -6.08
CA TYR A 300 23.87 13.20 -6.19
C TYR A 300 24.81 12.99 -5.01
N ALA A 301 24.38 12.38 -3.92
CA ALA A 301 25.26 12.01 -2.82
C ALA A 301 25.93 10.63 -3.02
N ASP A 302 25.51 9.83 -4.02
CA ASP A 302 26.06 8.50 -4.28
C ASP A 302 27.13 8.53 -5.38
N ASP A 303 28.33 8.02 -5.07
CA ASP A 303 29.48 8.03 -5.99
C ASP A 303 29.27 7.14 -7.24
N ARG A 304 28.36 6.16 -7.18
CA ARG A 304 28.06 5.26 -8.31
C ARG A 304 27.13 5.92 -9.33
N PHE A 305 26.53 7.06 -9.01
CA PHE A 305 25.61 7.76 -9.88
C PHE A 305 26.35 8.63 -10.92
N ASN A 306 26.09 8.37 -12.20
CA ASN A 306 26.66 9.15 -13.30
C ASN A 306 25.83 10.42 -13.58
N ARG A 307 26.30 11.57 -13.07
CA ARG A 307 25.65 12.87 -13.22
C ARG A 307 25.70 13.45 -14.64
N GLU A 308 26.56 12.94 -15.52
CA GLU A 308 26.72 13.50 -16.88
C GLU A 308 25.47 13.26 -17.74
N VAL A 309 24.74 12.16 -17.50
CA VAL A 309 23.48 11.85 -18.21
C VAL A 309 22.39 12.88 -17.86
N ASP A 310 22.26 13.21 -16.58
CA ASP A 310 21.34 14.26 -16.11
C ASP A 310 21.69 15.62 -16.74
N LYS A 311 22.98 16.00 -16.75
CA LYS A 311 23.45 17.26 -17.35
C LYS A 311 23.13 17.35 -18.85
N ALA A 312 23.34 16.25 -19.58
CA ALA A 312 23.10 16.21 -21.02
C ALA A 312 21.61 16.25 -21.37
N THR A 313 20.76 15.63 -20.53
CA THR A 313 19.31 15.54 -20.78
C THR A 313 18.50 16.67 -20.16
N GLY A 314 19.10 17.46 -19.26
CA GLY A 314 18.41 18.46 -18.45
C GLY A 314 17.49 17.85 -17.37
N TYR A 315 17.54 16.53 -17.18
CA TYR A 315 16.77 15.84 -16.15
C TYR A 315 17.48 15.88 -14.80
N ARG A 316 16.72 15.86 -13.70
CA ARG A 316 17.26 15.75 -12.35
C ARG A 316 16.79 14.47 -11.68
N THR A 317 17.71 13.54 -11.52
CA THR A 317 17.56 12.35 -10.70
C THR A 317 17.74 12.74 -9.23
N LYS A 318 16.73 12.47 -8.40
CA LYS A 318 16.71 12.73 -6.96
C LYS A 318 16.87 11.43 -6.18
N THR A 319 15.98 10.46 -6.42
CA THR A 319 15.98 9.16 -5.74
C THR A 319 16.05 8.01 -6.73
N ILE A 320 16.68 6.91 -6.32
CA ILE A 320 16.82 5.69 -7.13
C ILE A 320 16.52 4.48 -6.25
N LEU A 321 15.61 3.61 -6.69
CA LEU A 321 15.47 2.26 -6.14
C LEU A 321 15.85 1.26 -7.23
N CYS A 322 16.87 0.45 -6.97
CA CYS A 322 17.39 -0.53 -7.93
C CYS A 322 17.38 -1.92 -7.29
N MET A 323 16.73 -2.88 -7.95
CA MET A 323 16.42 -4.19 -7.39
C MET A 323 16.75 -5.31 -8.38
N PRO A 324 17.32 -6.44 -7.92
CA PRO A 324 17.52 -7.60 -8.76
C PRO A 324 16.19 -8.33 -9.01
N VAL A 325 16.07 -8.90 -10.20
CA VAL A 325 15.01 -9.83 -10.57
C VAL A 325 15.64 -11.22 -10.62
N MET A 326 15.19 -12.08 -9.72
CA MET A 326 15.72 -13.42 -9.55
C MET A 326 14.84 -14.45 -10.25
N TYR A 327 15.47 -15.41 -10.91
CA TYR A 327 14.84 -16.62 -11.43
C TYR A 327 15.72 -17.81 -11.09
N GLU A 328 15.17 -18.81 -10.39
CA GLU A 328 15.89 -20.03 -9.98
C GLU A 328 17.26 -19.78 -9.29
N GLY A 329 17.34 -18.71 -8.49
CA GLY A 329 18.57 -18.35 -7.77
C GLY A 329 19.61 -17.57 -8.58
N ALA A 330 19.34 -17.29 -9.85
CA ALA A 330 20.16 -16.42 -10.71
C ALA A 330 19.52 -15.04 -10.90
N ILE A 331 20.35 -14.00 -10.97
CA ILE A 331 19.89 -12.65 -11.36
C ILE A 331 19.71 -12.65 -12.88
N VAL A 332 18.46 -12.56 -13.34
CA VAL A 332 18.11 -12.52 -14.78
C VAL A 332 17.85 -11.12 -15.29
N ALA A 333 17.48 -10.19 -14.41
CA ALA A 333 17.33 -8.79 -14.75
C ALA A 333 17.57 -7.90 -13.52
N VAL A 334 17.65 -6.60 -13.75
CA VAL A 334 17.65 -5.57 -12.71
C VAL A 334 16.60 -4.53 -13.09
N ALA A 335 15.71 -4.19 -12.15
CA ALA A 335 14.74 -3.12 -12.31
C ALA A 335 15.25 -1.86 -11.59
N GLN A 336 15.20 -0.72 -12.27
CA GLN A 336 15.57 0.57 -11.70
C GLN A 336 14.40 1.54 -11.79
N LEU A 337 14.00 2.07 -10.64
CA LEU A 337 12.98 3.09 -10.47
C LEU A 337 13.66 4.40 -10.12
N ILE A 338 13.25 5.48 -10.76
CA ILE A 338 13.80 6.81 -10.56
C ILE A 338 12.68 7.75 -10.15
N ASN A 339 12.91 8.46 -9.04
CA ASN A 339 12.05 9.48 -8.46
C ASN A 339 10.63 8.99 -8.20
N LYS A 340 10.25 8.75 -6.94
CA LYS A 340 8.83 8.66 -6.60
C LYS A 340 8.18 10.02 -6.88
N LEU A 341 7.02 10.01 -7.55
CA LEU A 341 6.28 11.23 -7.85
C LEU A 341 5.88 11.93 -6.55
N ASP A 342 6.00 13.25 -6.49
CA ASP A 342 5.59 14.01 -5.30
C ASP A 342 4.06 13.91 -5.13
N LEU A 343 3.58 13.83 -3.89
CA LEU A 343 2.14 13.97 -3.61
C LEU A 343 1.79 15.45 -3.68
N THR A 344 0.81 15.81 -4.52
CA THR A 344 0.27 17.18 -4.55
C THR A 344 -1.07 17.19 -3.83
N THR A 345 -1.16 17.90 -2.71
CA THR A 345 -2.41 18.06 -1.97
C THR A 345 -3.39 18.98 -2.72
N GLU A 346 -4.65 19.03 -2.28
CA GLU A 346 -5.66 19.94 -2.87
C GLU A 346 -5.25 21.42 -2.78
N SER A 347 -4.48 21.79 -1.75
CA SER A 347 -3.92 23.13 -1.59
C SER A 347 -2.74 23.46 -2.52
N GLY A 348 -2.31 22.49 -3.35
CA GLY A 348 -1.16 22.63 -4.24
C GLY A 348 0.19 22.43 -3.55
N LEU A 349 0.21 22.02 -2.28
CA LEU A 349 1.45 21.68 -1.58
C LEU A 349 2.03 20.40 -2.17
N ARG A 350 3.29 20.47 -2.62
CA ARG A 350 4.04 19.31 -3.10
C ARG A 350 4.85 18.71 -1.96
N LEU A 351 4.59 17.46 -1.68
CA LEU A 351 5.26 16.69 -0.64
C LEU A 351 6.16 15.65 -1.29
N PRO A 352 7.48 15.70 -1.04
CA PRO A 352 8.39 14.71 -1.57
C PRO A 352 8.04 13.34 -0.98
N ARG A 353 8.09 12.31 -1.83
CA ARG A 353 7.90 10.92 -1.43
C ARG A 353 9.16 10.12 -1.73
N VAL A 354 9.34 9.04 -0.99
CA VAL A 354 10.49 8.14 -1.13
C VAL A 354 10.05 6.77 -1.63
N LEU A 355 10.90 6.16 -2.46
CA LEU A 355 10.73 4.77 -2.84
C LEU A 355 11.14 3.92 -1.63
N GLU A 356 10.18 3.24 -1.01
CA GLU A 356 10.51 2.29 0.06
C GLU A 356 10.81 0.93 -0.54
N SER A 357 11.94 0.35 -0.16
CA SER A 357 12.22 -1.06 -0.39
C SER A 357 11.35 -1.84 0.60
N GLY A 358 10.12 -2.19 0.23
CA GLY A 358 9.18 -2.97 1.06
C GLY A 358 9.65 -4.38 1.45
N MET A 359 10.95 -4.66 1.42
CA MET A 359 11.61 -5.85 1.95
C MET A 359 12.58 -5.41 3.04
N ARG A 360 12.12 -5.48 4.29
CA ARG A 360 12.99 -5.64 5.46
C ARG A 360 12.61 -6.93 6.16
#